data_AF-A0AAV5YVI5-F1
#
_entry.id   AF-A0AAV5YVI5-F1
#
_cell.length_a   1.000
_cell.length_b   1.000
_cell.length_c   1.000
_cell.angle_alpha   90.00
_cell.angle_beta   90.00
_cell.angle_gamma   90.00
#
_symmetry.space_group_name_H-M   'P 1'
#
loop_
_entity.id
_entity.type
_entity.pdbx_description
1 polymer ?
#
loop_
_entity_poly.entity_id
_entity_poly.type
_entity_poly.pdbx_seq_one_letter_code
_entity_poly.pdbx_strand_id
1 'polypeptide(L)'
;MADLRASRCPRCRRLVVPPASICPDHPVKMEAAVLPPLGEVVSFTTLHSPPEGFRAPLHIALVQLEGGARLFCHGTATEGVKIGSHVAVEAVDSVFYFSHIGFTDRARLFWKRAGARGERVAAIGKSVVQGVWNRRPRGKD
;
A
#
# COMPACT_ATOMS: atom_id res chain seq x y z
N MET A 1 -4.89 4.41 8.54
CA MET A 1 -4.98 4.27 7.07
C MET A 1 -5.39 2.85 6.78
N ALA A 2 -6.51 2.68 6.10
CA ALA A 2 -7.06 1.37 5.75
C ALA A 2 -6.35 0.79 4.54
N ASP A 3 -6.23 -0.54 4.47
CA ASP A 3 -5.64 -1.22 3.33
C ASP A 3 -6.51 -1.06 2.07
N LEU A 4 -5.87 -0.99 0.89
CA LEU A 4 -6.55 -0.93 -0.39
C LEU A 4 -6.88 -2.34 -0.87
N ARG A 5 -8.15 -2.54 -1.24
CA ARG A 5 -8.58 -3.77 -1.90
C ARG A 5 -7.98 -3.84 -3.30
N ALA A 6 -7.39 -4.97 -3.63
CA ALA A 6 -6.80 -5.25 -4.91
C ALA A 6 -7.21 -6.66 -5.37
N SER A 7 -6.91 -6.97 -6.63
CA SER A 7 -6.93 -8.34 -7.10
C SER A 7 -5.56 -8.75 -7.62
N ARG A 8 -5.21 -10.02 -7.48
CA ARG A 8 -3.97 -10.61 -7.97
C ARG A 8 -4.23 -11.71 -8.98
N CYS A 9 -3.50 -11.69 -10.09
CA CYS A 9 -3.54 -12.77 -11.05
C CYS A 9 -2.77 -14.00 -10.52
N PRO A 10 -3.37 -15.21 -10.48
CA PRO A 10 -2.64 -16.42 -10.07
C PRO A 10 -1.52 -16.80 -11.05
N ARG A 11 -1.66 -16.44 -12.34
CA ARG A 11 -0.72 -16.78 -13.41
C ARG A 11 0.48 -15.84 -13.49
N CYS A 12 0.27 -14.54 -13.71
CA CYS A 12 1.36 -13.57 -13.87
C CYS A 12 1.68 -12.77 -12.61
N ARG A 13 0.94 -13.02 -11.51
CA ARG A 13 1.14 -12.36 -10.20
C ARG A 13 0.92 -10.85 -10.19
N ARG A 14 0.46 -10.26 -11.30
CA ARG A 14 0.10 -8.84 -11.44
C ARG A 14 -0.99 -8.46 -10.46
N LEU A 15 -0.79 -7.32 -9.81
CA LEU A 15 -1.75 -6.69 -8.91
C LEU A 15 -2.51 -5.59 -9.64
N VAL A 16 -3.82 -5.52 -9.42
CA VAL A 16 -4.73 -4.59 -10.08
C VAL A 16 -5.61 -3.91 -9.03
N VAL A 17 -5.75 -2.60 -9.15
CA VAL A 17 -6.64 -1.74 -8.37
C VAL A 17 -7.38 -0.83 -9.36
N PRO A 18 -8.72 -0.70 -9.30
CA PRO A 18 -9.66 -1.41 -8.41
C PRO A 18 -9.65 -2.93 -8.58
N PRO A 19 -10.21 -3.69 -7.62
CA PRO A 19 -10.38 -5.14 -7.78
C PRO A 19 -11.12 -5.49 -9.07
N ALA A 20 -10.49 -6.32 -9.90
CA ALA A 20 -11.07 -6.86 -11.12
C ALA A 20 -11.36 -8.36 -10.96
N SER A 21 -12.37 -8.86 -11.68
CA SER A 21 -12.73 -10.29 -11.69
C SER A 21 -11.86 -11.13 -12.62
N ILE A 22 -11.34 -10.54 -13.71
CA ILE A 22 -10.52 -11.19 -14.73
C ILE A 22 -9.20 -10.43 -14.93
N CYS A 23 -8.10 -11.15 -15.19
CA CYS A 23 -6.80 -10.53 -15.45
C CYS A 23 -6.79 -9.79 -16.81
N PRO A 24 -6.24 -8.56 -16.88
CA PRO A 24 -6.13 -7.84 -18.15
C PRO A 24 -5.27 -8.55 -19.21
N ASP A 25 -4.29 -9.35 -18.77
CA ASP A 25 -3.31 -10.00 -19.64
C ASP A 25 -3.66 -11.49 -19.91
N HIS A 26 -4.57 -12.07 -19.13
CA HIS A 26 -4.87 -13.51 -19.17
C HIS A 26 -6.35 -13.80 -18.88
N PRO A 27 -7.00 -14.78 -19.55
CA PRO A 27 -8.40 -15.13 -19.30
C PRO A 27 -8.56 -16.00 -18.05
N VAL A 28 -8.08 -15.52 -16.89
CA VAL A 28 -8.13 -16.22 -15.60
C VAL A 28 -8.83 -15.36 -14.57
N LYS A 29 -9.55 -16.01 -13.65
CA LYS A 29 -10.16 -15.33 -12.49
C LYS A 29 -9.05 -14.80 -11.58
N MET A 30 -9.26 -13.58 -11.10
CA MET A 30 -8.33 -12.95 -10.16
C MET A 30 -8.66 -13.36 -8.72
N GLU A 31 -7.63 -13.43 -7.88
CA GLU A 31 -7.73 -13.70 -6.45
C GLU A 31 -7.78 -12.39 -5.65
N ALA A 32 -8.51 -12.37 -4.55
CA ALA A 32 -8.55 -11.20 -3.67
C ALA A 32 -7.16 -10.92 -3.06
N ALA A 33 -6.79 -9.64 -3.03
CA ALA A 33 -5.55 -9.18 -2.42
C ALA A 33 -5.79 -7.86 -1.67
N VAL A 34 -4.84 -7.50 -0.81
CA VAL A 34 -4.79 -6.21 -0.14
C VAL A 34 -3.42 -5.60 -0.33
N LEU A 35 -3.39 -4.28 -0.52
CA LEU A 35 -2.17 -3.51 -0.69
C LEU A 35 -2.10 -2.40 0.34
N PRO A 36 -0.89 -2.04 0.81
CA PRO A 36 -0.73 -0.84 1.58
C PRO A 36 -1.19 0.40 0.79
N PRO A 37 -1.83 1.37 1.46
CA PRO A 37 -2.29 2.62 0.87
C PRO A 37 -1.15 3.63 0.64
N LEU A 38 0.00 3.16 0.18
CA LEU A 38 1.21 3.96 -0.03
C LEU A 38 1.72 3.77 -1.45
N GLY A 39 2.19 4.85 -2.07
CA GLY A 39 2.72 4.81 -3.41
C GLY A 39 3.59 5.99 -3.76
N GLU A 40 3.92 6.07 -5.04
CA GLU A 40 4.75 7.09 -5.66
C GLU A 40 4.06 7.68 -6.89
N VAL A 41 4.14 8.99 -7.06
CA VAL A 41 3.61 9.69 -8.23
C VAL A 41 4.49 9.40 -9.44
N VAL A 42 3.94 8.70 -10.44
CA VAL A 42 4.62 8.40 -11.71
C VAL A 42 4.47 9.56 -12.70
N SER A 43 3.29 10.15 -12.74
CA SER A 43 2.96 11.29 -13.60
C SER A 43 1.77 12.01 -13.00
N PHE A 44 1.62 13.32 -13.25
CA PHE A 44 0.47 14.09 -12.80
C PHE A 44 0.12 15.19 -13.79
N THR A 45 -1.11 15.67 -13.70
CA THR A 45 -1.61 16.78 -14.49
C THR A 45 -2.59 17.61 -13.68
N THR A 46 -2.72 18.88 -14.06
CA THR A 46 -3.68 19.82 -13.50
C THR A 46 -4.62 20.26 -14.60
N LEU A 47 -5.88 19.87 -14.49
CA LEU A 47 -6.94 20.32 -15.39
C LEU A 47 -7.51 21.64 -14.86
N HIS A 48 -7.12 22.73 -15.51
CA HIS A 48 -7.61 24.07 -15.20
C HIS A 48 -9.07 24.30 -15.65
N SER A 49 -9.54 23.54 -16.64
CA SER A 49 -10.91 23.59 -17.18
C SER A 49 -11.49 22.18 -17.23
N PRO A 50 -11.90 21.61 -16.08
CA PRO A 50 -12.49 20.27 -16.03
C PRO A 50 -13.94 20.26 -16.52
N PRO A 51 -14.50 19.08 -16.87
CA PRO A 51 -15.90 18.96 -17.25
C PRO A 51 -16.85 19.30 -16.09
N GLU A 52 -18.13 19.53 -16.41
CA GLU A 52 -19.18 19.78 -15.42
C GLU A 52 -19.21 18.70 -14.33
N GLY A 53 -19.48 19.13 -13.09
CA GLY A 53 -19.44 18.25 -11.91
C GLY A 53 -18.09 18.19 -11.19
N PHE A 54 -17.02 18.76 -11.76
CA PHE A 54 -15.71 18.86 -11.10
C PHE A 54 -15.33 20.30 -10.79
N ARG A 55 -14.73 20.53 -9.61
CA ARG A 55 -14.18 21.85 -9.25
C ARG A 55 -12.82 22.06 -9.90
N ALA A 56 -12.63 23.25 -10.47
CA ALA A 56 -11.35 23.69 -11.00
C ALA A 56 -10.48 24.36 -9.91
N PRO A 57 -9.15 24.19 -9.93
CA PRO A 57 -8.40 23.23 -10.75
C PRO A 57 -8.57 21.79 -10.24
N LEU A 58 -8.65 20.83 -11.15
CA LEU A 58 -8.71 19.41 -10.84
C LEU A 58 -7.32 18.78 -11.01
N HIS A 59 -6.76 18.27 -9.92
CA HIS A 59 -5.47 17.59 -9.95
C HIS A 59 -5.64 16.08 -10.05
N ILE A 60 -4.94 15.47 -11.00
CA ILE A 60 -4.98 14.02 -11.24
C ILE A 60 -3.55 13.49 -11.31
N ALA A 61 -3.28 12.39 -10.65
CA ALA A 61 -1.99 11.71 -10.70
C ALA A 61 -2.14 10.22 -11.02
N LEU A 62 -1.19 9.70 -11.80
CA LEU A 62 -0.94 8.28 -11.90
C LEU A 62 -0.01 7.88 -10.76
N VAL A 63 -0.52 7.06 -9.84
CA VAL A 63 0.22 6.59 -8.66
C VAL A 63 0.57 5.13 -8.83
N GLN A 64 1.82 4.78 -8.53
CA GLN A 64 2.32 3.42 -8.41
C GLN A 64 2.31 3.02 -6.93
N LEU A 65 1.44 2.08 -6.54
CA LEU A 65 1.39 1.56 -5.16
C LEU A 65 2.58 0.66 -4.84
N GLU A 66 2.93 0.60 -3.55
CA GLU A 66 3.80 -0.43 -2.98
C GLU A 66 3.21 -1.82 -3.31
N GLY A 67 3.84 -2.56 -4.23
CA GLY A 67 3.35 -3.84 -4.75
C GLY A 67 3.10 -3.86 -6.26
N GLY A 68 3.21 -2.72 -6.95
CA GLY A 68 3.26 -2.69 -8.41
C GLY A 68 1.93 -2.42 -9.12
N ALA A 69 0.82 -2.29 -8.40
CA ALA A 69 -0.45 -1.80 -8.98
C ALA A 69 -0.38 -0.29 -9.29
N ARG A 70 -0.93 0.12 -10.43
CA ARG A 70 -1.03 1.53 -10.85
C ARG A 70 -2.49 1.94 -10.93
N LEU A 71 -2.79 3.16 -10.50
CA LEU A 71 -4.14 3.73 -10.55
C LEU A 71 -4.10 5.25 -10.71
N PHE A 72 -5.21 5.81 -11.20
CA PHE A 72 -5.45 7.25 -11.23
C PHE A 72 -6.06 7.71 -9.92
N CYS A 73 -5.51 8.78 -9.36
CA CYS A 73 -5.95 9.38 -8.11
C CYS A 73 -6.20 10.88 -8.28
N HIS A 74 -7.19 11.39 -7.57
CA HIS A 74 -7.50 12.81 -7.42
C HIS A 74 -6.65 13.42 -6.30
N GLY A 75 -6.08 14.60 -6.54
CA GLY A 75 -5.29 15.32 -5.54
C GLY A 75 -6.09 16.47 -4.93
N THR A 76 -6.13 16.55 -3.59
CA THR A 76 -6.56 17.76 -2.88
C THR A 76 -5.33 18.58 -2.52
N ALA A 77 -5.14 19.74 -3.16
CA ALA A 77 -3.98 20.63 -3.00
C ALA A 77 -2.63 19.95 -3.29
N THR A 78 -2.21 19.96 -4.56
CA THR A 78 -0.95 19.34 -5.01
C THR A 78 0.24 20.29 -5.00
N GLU A 79 0.23 21.32 -4.15
CA GLU A 79 1.35 22.24 -4.03
C GLU A 79 2.61 21.47 -3.60
N GLY A 80 3.67 21.55 -4.41
CA GLY A 80 4.92 20.85 -4.15
C GLY A 80 4.95 19.36 -4.55
N VAL A 81 3.86 18.79 -5.10
CA VAL A 81 3.88 17.44 -5.66
C VAL A 81 4.74 17.41 -6.93
N LYS A 82 5.63 16.44 -7.01
CA LYS A 82 6.50 16.19 -8.16
C LYS A 82 6.40 14.72 -8.56
N ILE A 83 6.86 14.41 -9.77
CA ILE A 83 7.13 13.01 -10.12
C ILE A 83 8.16 12.47 -9.12
N GLY A 84 7.90 11.28 -8.60
CA GLY A 84 8.68 10.67 -7.52
C GLY A 84 8.22 11.04 -6.11
N SER A 85 7.22 11.93 -5.95
CA SER A 85 6.66 12.23 -4.63
C SER A 85 5.97 10.99 -4.05
N HIS A 86 6.26 10.72 -2.77
CA HIS A 86 5.55 9.69 -2.02
C HIS A 86 4.19 10.20 -1.54
N VAL A 87 3.18 9.35 -1.67
CA VAL A 87 1.79 9.71 -1.40
C VAL A 87 1.07 8.61 -0.65
N ALA A 88 0.09 9.01 0.16
CA ALA A 88 -0.92 8.13 0.73
C ALA A 88 -2.08 8.06 -0.25
N VAL A 89 -2.70 6.90 -0.38
CA VAL A 89 -3.88 6.73 -1.23
C VAL A 89 -5.06 6.28 -0.38
N GLU A 90 -6.20 6.93 -0.56
CA GLU A 90 -7.45 6.59 0.10
C GLU A 90 -8.53 6.33 -0.96
N ALA A 91 -9.33 5.28 -0.76
CA ALA A 91 -10.47 4.98 -1.60
C ALA A 91 -11.75 5.46 -0.91
N VAL A 92 -12.47 6.39 -1.54
CA VAL A 92 -13.78 6.87 -1.11
C VAL A 92 -14.77 6.50 -2.20
N ASP A 93 -15.69 5.59 -1.88
CA ASP A 93 -16.59 4.95 -2.85
C ASP A 93 -15.82 4.27 -3.99
N SER A 94 -15.84 4.89 -5.18
CA SER A 94 -15.16 4.43 -6.39
C SER A 94 -14.06 5.39 -6.86
N VAL A 95 -13.75 6.42 -6.05
CA VAL A 95 -12.76 7.45 -6.38
C VAL A 95 -11.56 7.31 -5.45
N PHE A 96 -10.36 7.36 -6.04
CA PHE A 96 -9.12 7.32 -5.27
C PHE A 96 -8.59 8.73 -5.10
N TYR A 97 -8.24 9.07 -3.87
CA TYR A 97 -7.60 10.33 -3.53
C TYR A 97 -6.17 10.07 -3.12
N PHE A 98 -5.28 11.00 -3.43
CA PHE A 98 -3.92 10.99 -2.91
C PHE A 98 -3.61 12.24 -2.10
N SER A 99 -2.81 12.08 -1.06
CA SER A 99 -2.27 13.17 -0.26
C SER A 99 -0.76 13.05 -0.12
N HIS A 100 -0.09 14.18 -0.12
CA HIS A 100 1.37 14.23 0.04
C HIS A 100 1.75 13.80 1.45
N ILE A 101 2.71 12.88 1.57
CA ILE A 101 3.25 12.46 2.87
C ILE A 101 4.56 13.21 3.11
N GLY A 102 4.63 13.98 4.19
CA GLY A 102 5.85 14.64 4.62
C GLY A 102 6.98 13.66 4.99
N PHE A 103 8.22 14.11 4.92
CA PHE A 103 9.40 13.29 5.23
C PHE A 103 9.36 12.70 6.66
N THR A 104 8.86 13.44 7.64
CA THR A 104 8.72 13.02 9.05
C THR A 104 7.66 11.94 9.22
N ASP A 105 6.52 12.08 8.54
CA ASP A 105 5.45 11.06 8.53
C ASP A 105 5.95 9.77 7.88
N ARG A 106 6.79 9.88 6.84
CA ARG A 106 7.46 8.72 6.20
C ARG A 106 8.42 8.02 7.16
N ALA A 107 9.28 8.76 7.87
CA ALA A 107 10.18 8.18 8.86
C ALA A 107 9.40 7.42 9.95
N ARG A 108 8.31 8.01 10.45
CA ARG A 108 7.42 7.36 11.42
C ARG A 108 6.78 6.08 10.88
N LEU A 109 6.33 6.07 9.62
CA LEU A 109 5.76 4.89 8.96
C LEU A 109 6.77 3.75 8.82
N PHE A 110 8.01 4.07 8.40
CA PHE A 110 9.10 3.09 8.32
C PHE A 110 9.44 2.50 9.70
N TRP A 111 9.50 3.35 10.73
CA TRP A 111 9.86 2.92 12.08
C TRP A 111 8.75 2.07 12.73
N LYS A 112 7.47 2.36 12.47
CA LYS A 112 6.35 1.49 12.89
C LYS A 112 6.41 0.10 12.25
N ARG A 113 6.74 0.01 10.95
CA ARG A 113 6.90 -1.29 10.25
C ARG A 113 8.13 -2.05 10.74
N ALA A 114 9.25 -1.36 11.01
CA ALA A 114 10.43 -1.97 11.60
C ALA A 114 10.16 -2.50 13.01
N GLY A 115 9.41 -1.76 13.83
CA GLY A 115 8.96 -2.17 15.16
C GLY A 115 8.11 -3.46 15.13
N ALA A 116 7.12 -3.53 14.23
CA ALA A 116 6.30 -4.74 14.07
C ALA A 116 7.10 -5.97 13.63
N ARG A 117 8.19 -5.77 12.87
CA ARG A 117 9.13 -6.85 12.52
C ARG A 117 10.01 -7.25 13.71
N GLY A 118 10.45 -6.29 14.52
CA GLY A 118 11.18 -6.52 15.76
C GLY A 118 10.36 -7.29 16.81
N GLU A 119 9.08 -6.97 16.95
CA GLU A 119 8.16 -7.68 17.86
C GLU A 119 7.95 -9.15 17.47
N ARG A 120 7.83 -9.46 16.17
CA ARG A 120 7.76 -10.85 15.69
C ARG A 120 9.05 -11.62 15.96
N VAL A 121 10.21 -11.01 15.75
CA VAL A 121 11.51 -11.65 16.04
C VAL A 121 11.68 -11.87 17.54
N ALA A 122 11.28 -10.92 18.37
CA ALA A 122 11.29 -11.06 19.82
C ALA A 122 10.35 -12.17 20.30
N ALA A 123 9.16 -12.31 19.69
CA ALA A 123 8.22 -13.39 20.00
C ALA A 123 8.78 -14.78 19.62
N ILE A 124 9.42 -14.90 18.45
CA ILE A 124 10.09 -16.13 18.02
C ILE A 124 11.23 -16.48 18.97
N GLY A 125 12.07 -15.50 19.35
CA GLY A 125 13.16 -15.69 20.30
C GLY A 125 12.68 -16.22 21.66
N LYS A 126 11.59 -15.65 22.20
CA LYS A 126 11.00 -16.11 23.47
C LYS A 126 10.51 -17.56 23.40
N SER A 127 9.88 -17.97 22.30
CA SER A 127 9.41 -19.35 22.12
C SER A 127 10.57 -20.36 22.06
N VAL A 128 11.70 -19.99 21.46
CA VAL A 128 12.89 -20.87 21.36
C VAL A 128 13.57 -21.00 22.71
N VAL A 129 13.73 -19.91 23.46
CA VAL A 129 14.34 -19.92 24.81
C VAL A 129 13.52 -20.79 25.77
N GLN A 130 12.19 -20.68 25.72
CA GLN A 130 11.30 -21.44 26.61
C GLN A 130 11.25 -22.94 26.23
N GLY A 131 11.38 -23.26 24.94
CA GLY A 131 11.52 -24.64 24.46
C GLY A 131 12.83 -25.31 24.87
N VAL A 132 13.92 -24.54 24.99
CA VAL A 132 15.22 -25.02 25.48
C VAL A 132 15.21 -25.20 27.00
N TRP A 133 14.56 -24.29 27.75
CA TRP A 133 14.46 -24.37 29.21
C TRP A 133 13.68 -25.60 29.69
N ASN A 134 12.60 -25.98 29.00
CA ASN A 134 11.78 -27.14 29.37
C ASN A 134 12.37 -28.51 28.97
N ARG A 135 13.57 -28.56 28.37
CA ARG A 135 14.28 -29.81 28.03
C ARG A 135 15.44 -30.16 28.98
N ARG A 136 15.54 -29.52 30.15
CA ARG A 136 16.52 -29.97 31.16
C ARG A 136 16.17 -31.39 31.63
N PRO A 137 17.08 -32.37 31.51
CA PRO A 137 16.83 -33.72 32.01
C PRO A 137 16.70 -33.65 33.53
N ARG A 138 15.60 -34.19 34.06
CA ARG A 138 15.50 -34.59 35.47
C ARG A 138 16.57 -35.65 35.71
N GLY A 139 17.69 -35.24 36.32
CA GLY A 139 18.66 -36.15 36.89
C GLY A 139 17.95 -37.02 37.93
N LYS A 140 18.07 -38.34 37.75
CA LYS A 140 17.53 -39.39 38.60
C LYS A 140 18.68 -39.85 39.49
N ASP A 141 18.39 -39.97 40.79
CA ASP A 141 19.25 -40.56 41.81
C ASP A 141 19.69 -41.99 41.46
#